data_AF-A0A7S0VAE2-F1
#
_entry.id   AF-A0A7S0VAE2-F1
#
_cell.length_a   1.000
_cell.length_b   1.000
_cell.length_c   1.000
_cell.angle_alpha   90.00
_cell.angle_beta   90.00
_cell.angle_gamma   90.00
#
_symmetry.space_group_name_H-M   'P 1'
#
loop_
_entity.id
_entity.type
_entity.pdbx_description
1 polymer ?
#
loop_
_entity_poly.entity_id
_entity_poly.type
_entity_poly.pdbx_seq_one_letter_code
_entity_poly.pdbx_strand_id
1 'polypeptide(L)'
;AAERILKETIAIESDLVAWHEAEPLTGSKESAFRAAAAFERARRLAADLADAYALLFHAPAAQMGSALGLPPHMSSVFAESEVRASIPFQVSKIASLAVKALRRPAGAGPWDVLVGGRVEGAQLLSLPRLDPILLAETVKEIQRKSGGGSNGKFPNSKATSPTPIILLVNQASGDEELGPLTPLGLRAVILRHEIPHLSHLGVRARQEKVVFVTCDDPGFLASSGVEGLVG
;
A
#
# COMPACT_ATOMS: atom_id res chain seq x y z
N ALA A 1 -11.31 -23.02 5.38
CA ALA A 1 -10.32 -22.13 4.72
C ALA A 1 -9.76 -22.76 3.44
N ALA A 2 -9.18 -23.97 3.50
CA ALA A 2 -8.61 -24.66 2.33
C ALA A 2 -9.61 -24.84 1.17
N GLU A 3 -10.85 -25.26 1.44
CA GLU A 3 -11.87 -25.45 0.39
C GLU A 3 -12.25 -24.13 -0.31
N ARG A 4 -12.27 -23.01 0.42
CA ARG A 4 -12.51 -21.67 -0.16
C ARG A 4 -11.39 -21.29 -1.11
N ILE A 5 -10.13 -21.49 -0.69
CA ILE A 5 -8.95 -21.18 -1.49
C ILE A 5 -8.96 -22.01 -2.77
N LEU A 6 -9.21 -23.31 -2.67
CA LEU A 6 -9.26 -24.20 -3.82
C LEU A 6 -10.33 -23.76 -4.84
N LYS A 7 -11.55 -23.45 -4.37
CA LYS A 7 -12.63 -22.96 -5.24
C LYS A 7 -12.24 -21.66 -5.94
N GLU A 8 -11.64 -20.72 -5.22
CA GLU A 8 -11.21 -19.44 -5.78
C GLU A 8 -10.09 -19.62 -6.82
N THR A 9 -9.11 -20.49 -6.55
CA THR A 9 -8.04 -20.82 -7.52
C THR A 9 -8.60 -21.38 -8.81
N ILE A 10 -9.52 -22.35 -8.72
CA ILE A 10 -10.17 -22.97 -9.89
C ILE A 10 -10.96 -21.93 -10.68
N ALA A 11 -11.70 -21.05 -10.00
CA ALA A 11 -12.46 -19.99 -10.66
C ALA A 11 -11.56 -19.01 -11.42
N ILE A 12 -10.44 -18.59 -10.81
CA ILE A 12 -9.46 -17.69 -11.44
C ILE A 12 -8.81 -18.35 -12.65
N GLU A 13 -8.40 -19.62 -12.52
CA GLU A 13 -7.81 -20.39 -13.62
C GLU A 13 -8.78 -20.53 -14.78
N SER A 14 -10.01 -20.98 -14.50
CA SER A 14 -11.06 -21.15 -15.51
C SER A 14 -11.35 -19.84 -16.24
N ASP A 15 -11.41 -18.72 -15.53
CA ASP A 15 -11.60 -17.41 -16.14
C ASP A 15 -10.42 -17.07 -17.06
N LEU A 16 -9.18 -17.15 -16.58
CA LEU A 16 -8.00 -16.78 -17.37
C LEU A 16 -7.84 -17.65 -18.63
N VAL A 17 -8.08 -18.95 -18.53
CA VAL A 17 -7.96 -19.90 -19.65
C VAL A 17 -9.06 -19.67 -20.67
N ALA A 18 -10.33 -19.67 -20.25
CA ALA A 18 -11.47 -19.54 -21.16
C ALA A 18 -11.40 -18.23 -21.97
N TRP A 19 -10.92 -17.14 -21.36
CA TRP A 19 -10.78 -15.87 -22.05
C TRP A 19 -9.57 -15.82 -22.95
N HIS A 20 -8.42 -16.36 -22.54
CA HIS A 20 -7.24 -16.41 -23.39
C HIS A 20 -7.48 -17.22 -24.67
N GLU A 21 -8.27 -18.30 -24.58
CA GLU A 21 -8.68 -19.10 -25.73
C GLU A 21 -9.64 -18.34 -26.67
N ALA A 22 -10.50 -17.48 -26.14
CA ALA A 22 -11.44 -16.69 -26.92
C ALA A 22 -10.79 -15.48 -27.61
N GLU A 23 -9.91 -14.74 -26.91
CA GLU A 23 -9.19 -13.57 -27.42
C GLU A 23 -7.89 -13.38 -26.62
N PRO A 24 -6.79 -12.88 -27.23
CA PRO A 24 -5.63 -12.45 -26.46
C PRO A 24 -6.02 -11.55 -25.28
N LEU A 25 -5.35 -11.67 -24.13
CA LEU A 25 -5.71 -10.93 -22.91
C LEU A 25 -5.74 -9.41 -23.12
N THR A 26 -5.01 -8.89 -24.11
CA THR A 26 -4.96 -7.47 -24.50
C THR A 26 -5.58 -7.19 -25.88
N GLY A 27 -6.35 -8.12 -26.45
CA GLY A 27 -6.97 -7.96 -27.77
C GLY A 27 -8.01 -6.85 -27.82
N SER A 28 -8.74 -6.66 -26.72
CA SER A 28 -9.71 -5.59 -26.55
C SER A 28 -9.59 -4.90 -25.18
N LYS A 29 -10.20 -3.72 -25.05
CA LYS A 29 -10.28 -3.02 -23.76
C LYS A 29 -10.99 -3.88 -22.71
N GLU A 30 -12.04 -4.57 -23.13
CA GLU A 30 -12.82 -5.45 -22.27
C GLU A 30 -12.04 -6.70 -21.86
N SER A 31 -11.32 -7.34 -22.78
CA SER A 31 -10.45 -8.48 -22.46
C SER A 31 -9.38 -8.07 -21.43
N ALA A 32 -8.78 -6.89 -21.60
CA ALA A 32 -7.75 -6.39 -20.70
C ALA A 32 -8.30 -6.04 -19.31
N PHE A 33 -9.49 -5.45 -19.22
CA PHE A 33 -10.16 -5.20 -17.94
C PHE A 33 -10.46 -6.50 -17.20
N ARG A 34 -11.00 -7.51 -17.90
CA ARG A 34 -11.34 -8.81 -17.32
C ARG A 34 -10.10 -9.55 -16.84
N ALA A 35 -9.05 -9.57 -17.66
CA ALA A 35 -7.76 -10.13 -17.27
C ALA A 35 -7.19 -9.40 -16.05
N ALA A 36 -7.23 -8.07 -16.01
CA ALA A 36 -6.76 -7.28 -14.87
C ALA A 36 -7.54 -7.63 -13.60
N ALA A 37 -8.87 -7.77 -13.69
CA ALA A 37 -9.70 -8.17 -12.57
C ALA A 37 -9.39 -9.60 -12.07
N ALA A 38 -9.10 -10.54 -12.97
CA ALA A 38 -8.70 -11.90 -12.62
C ALA A 38 -7.33 -11.93 -11.90
N PHE A 39 -6.33 -11.21 -12.42
CA PHE A 39 -5.05 -11.09 -11.73
C PHE A 39 -5.14 -10.35 -10.40
N GLU A 40 -6.02 -9.35 -10.28
CA GLU A 40 -6.27 -8.65 -9.01
C GLU A 40 -6.93 -9.58 -7.97
N ARG A 41 -7.79 -10.51 -8.39
CA ARG A 41 -8.30 -11.59 -7.53
C ARG A 41 -7.19 -12.56 -7.15
N ALA A 42 -6.38 -13.01 -8.10
CA ALA A 42 -5.24 -13.90 -7.85
C ALA A 42 -4.25 -13.30 -6.84
N ARG A 43 -3.97 -12.01 -6.97
CA ARG A 43 -3.11 -11.23 -6.08
C ARG A 43 -3.65 -11.18 -4.65
N ARG A 44 -4.95 -10.95 -4.47
CA ARG A 44 -5.61 -10.98 -3.16
C ARG A 44 -5.60 -12.38 -2.55
N LEU A 45 -5.93 -13.40 -3.33
CA LEU A 45 -5.89 -14.79 -2.86
C LEU A 45 -4.48 -15.21 -2.43
N ALA A 46 -3.46 -14.81 -3.20
CA ALA A 46 -2.07 -15.06 -2.89
C ALA A 46 -1.60 -14.35 -1.61
N ALA A 47 -2.09 -13.13 -1.34
CA ALA A 47 -1.82 -12.43 -0.08
C ALA A 47 -2.46 -13.15 1.12
N ASP A 48 -3.73 -13.56 1.02
CA ASP A 48 -4.41 -14.36 2.06
C ASP A 48 -3.63 -15.65 2.39
N LEU A 49 -3.09 -16.32 1.37
CA LEU A 49 -2.26 -17.52 1.51
C LEU A 49 -0.91 -17.21 2.16
N ALA A 50 -0.25 -16.11 1.77
CA ALA A 50 1.01 -15.69 2.36
C ALA A 50 0.85 -15.35 3.86
N ASP A 51 -0.25 -14.70 4.24
CA ASP A 51 -0.59 -14.42 5.63
C ASP A 51 -0.82 -15.71 6.43
N ALA A 52 -1.49 -16.71 5.83
CA ALA A 52 -1.66 -18.03 6.43
C ALA A 52 -0.31 -18.75 6.63
N TYR A 53 0.60 -18.64 5.66
CA TYR A 53 1.97 -19.17 5.77
C TYR A 53 2.73 -18.47 6.90
N ALA A 54 2.62 -17.14 7.00
CA ALA A 54 3.26 -16.38 8.06
C ALA A 54 2.80 -16.88 9.45
N LEU A 55 1.50 -17.10 9.64
CA LEU A 55 0.96 -17.68 10.87
C LEU A 55 1.49 -19.09 11.15
N LEU A 56 1.62 -19.92 10.11
CA LEU A 56 2.13 -21.28 10.22
C LEU A 56 3.61 -21.33 10.62
N PHE A 57 4.43 -20.41 10.13
CA PHE A 57 5.88 -20.41 10.37
C PHE A 57 6.30 -19.58 11.59
N HIS A 58 5.65 -18.46 11.89
CA HIS A 58 6.10 -17.55 12.96
C HIS A 58 6.11 -18.20 14.35
N ALA A 59 5.01 -18.85 14.75
CA ALA A 59 4.89 -19.42 16.09
C ALA A 59 5.85 -20.61 16.32
N PRO A 60 5.89 -21.63 15.45
CA PRO A 60 6.82 -22.74 15.60
C PRO A 60 8.29 -22.32 15.52
N ALA A 61 8.64 -21.41 14.60
CA ALA A 61 10.00 -20.90 14.48
C ALA A 61 10.45 -20.19 15.76
N ALA A 62 9.59 -19.36 16.35
CA ALA A 62 9.89 -18.69 17.62
C ALA A 62 10.08 -19.67 18.79
N GLN A 63 9.22 -20.70 18.88
CA GLN A 63 9.33 -21.72 19.93
C GLN A 63 10.63 -22.53 19.79
N MET A 64 10.95 -23.00 18.58
CA MET A 64 12.19 -23.75 18.33
C MET A 64 13.42 -22.86 18.55
N GLY A 65 13.41 -21.62 18.06
CA GLY A 65 14.51 -20.68 18.24
C GLY A 65 14.78 -20.39 19.71
N SER A 66 13.73 -20.18 20.52
CA SER A 66 13.89 -20.00 21.96
C SER A 66 14.42 -21.25 22.65
N ALA A 67 13.95 -22.45 22.29
CA ALA A 67 14.43 -23.70 22.85
C ALA A 67 15.91 -23.98 22.51
N LEU A 68 16.37 -23.50 21.36
CA LEU A 68 17.76 -23.63 20.90
C LEU A 68 18.67 -22.48 21.37
N GLY A 69 18.14 -21.52 22.16
CA GLY A 69 18.90 -20.37 22.64
C GLY A 69 19.29 -19.37 21.54
N LEU A 70 18.56 -19.35 20.41
CA LEU A 70 18.81 -18.43 19.31
C LEU A 70 18.24 -17.03 19.62
N PRO A 71 18.89 -15.95 19.14
CA PRO A 71 18.33 -14.61 19.20
C PRO A 71 16.92 -14.52 18.56
N PRO A 72 15.96 -13.79 19.15
CA PRO A 72 14.58 -13.72 18.66
C PRO A 72 14.46 -13.30 17.19
N HIS A 73 15.31 -12.36 16.75
CA HIS A 73 15.28 -11.85 15.38
C HIS A 73 15.57 -12.95 14.34
N MET A 74 16.37 -13.98 14.66
CA MET A 74 16.68 -15.06 13.73
C MET A 74 15.44 -15.88 13.37
N SER A 75 14.54 -16.08 14.34
CA SER A 75 13.30 -16.83 14.14
C SER A 75 12.33 -16.06 13.23
N SER A 76 12.30 -14.73 13.37
CA SER A 76 11.52 -13.85 12.48
C SER A 76 12.07 -13.88 11.06
N VAL A 77 13.38 -13.72 10.89
CA VAL A 77 14.04 -13.74 9.58
C VAL A 77 13.81 -15.07 8.87
N PHE A 78 13.86 -16.19 9.58
CA PHE A 78 13.53 -17.50 9.04
C PHE A 78 12.07 -17.54 8.53
N ALA A 79 11.10 -17.25 9.40
CA ALA A 79 9.68 -17.31 9.04
C ALA A 79 9.34 -16.39 7.85
N GLU A 80 9.89 -15.18 7.83
CA GLU A 80 9.73 -14.27 6.69
C GLU A 80 10.35 -14.80 5.41
N SER A 81 11.50 -15.48 5.49
CA SER A 81 12.18 -16.02 4.33
C SER A 81 11.38 -17.18 3.72
N GLU A 82 10.76 -18.02 4.55
CA GLU A 82 9.84 -19.06 4.10
C GLU A 82 8.60 -18.48 3.41
N VAL A 83 8.02 -17.41 3.96
CA VAL A 83 6.90 -16.70 3.31
C VAL A 83 7.33 -16.13 1.95
N ARG A 84 8.50 -15.48 1.86
CA ARG A 84 9.01 -14.92 0.59
C ARG A 84 9.37 -16.00 -0.45
N ALA A 85 9.83 -17.16 -0.01
CA ALA A 85 10.14 -18.30 -0.88
C ALA A 85 8.88 -19.04 -1.36
N SER A 86 7.72 -18.78 -0.74
CA SER A 86 6.48 -19.48 -1.03
C SER A 86 5.93 -19.18 -2.43
N ILE A 87 5.25 -20.17 -3.03
CA ILE A 87 4.55 -20.02 -4.31
C ILE A 87 3.50 -18.89 -4.27
N PRO A 88 2.66 -18.74 -3.22
CA PRO A 88 1.76 -17.60 -3.12
C PRO A 88 2.47 -16.25 -3.26
N PHE A 89 3.62 -16.07 -2.61
CA PHE A 89 4.39 -14.83 -2.75
C PHE A 89 4.85 -14.59 -4.19
N GLN A 90 5.37 -15.62 -4.87
CA GLN A 90 5.78 -15.50 -6.28
C GLN A 90 4.59 -15.21 -7.21
N VAL A 91 3.46 -15.88 -7.00
CA VAL A 91 2.21 -15.62 -7.75
C VAL A 91 1.74 -14.19 -7.55
N SER A 92 1.79 -13.65 -6.32
CA SER A 92 1.42 -12.26 -6.06
C SER A 92 2.29 -11.27 -6.85
N LYS A 93 3.59 -11.56 -7.01
CA LYS A 93 4.53 -10.73 -7.77
C LYS A 93 4.21 -10.75 -9.26
N ILE A 94 3.99 -11.94 -9.82
CA ILE A 94 3.60 -12.10 -11.23
C ILE A 94 2.25 -11.43 -11.49
N ALA A 95 1.26 -11.65 -10.63
CA ALA A 95 -0.05 -11.03 -10.75
C ALA A 95 0.02 -9.51 -10.68
N SER A 96 0.87 -8.94 -9.82
CA SER A 96 1.09 -7.49 -9.75
C SER A 96 1.66 -6.94 -11.06
N LEU A 97 2.64 -7.63 -11.65
CA LEU A 97 3.19 -7.26 -12.96
C LEU A 97 2.16 -7.37 -14.08
N ALA A 98 1.32 -8.41 -14.06
CA ALA A 98 0.26 -8.60 -15.04
C ALA A 98 -0.80 -7.51 -14.93
N VAL A 99 -1.28 -7.18 -13.72
CA VAL A 99 -2.20 -6.05 -13.49
C VAL A 99 -1.61 -4.77 -14.05
N LYS A 100 -0.33 -4.48 -13.78
CA LYS A 100 0.37 -3.30 -14.30
C LYS A 100 0.36 -3.26 -15.83
N ALA A 101 0.73 -4.36 -16.47
CA ALA A 101 0.75 -4.45 -17.93
C ALA A 101 -0.65 -4.26 -18.55
N LEU A 102 -1.69 -4.73 -17.85
CA LEU A 102 -3.08 -4.69 -18.32
C LEU A 102 -3.78 -3.36 -18.08
N ARG A 103 -3.25 -2.46 -17.23
CA ARG A 103 -3.87 -1.15 -16.95
C ARG A 103 -4.06 -0.30 -18.19
N ARG A 104 -3.01 -0.16 -19.02
CA ARG A 104 -3.07 0.68 -20.23
C ARG A 104 -4.06 0.13 -21.27
N PRO A 105 -4.00 -1.16 -21.66
CA PRO A 105 -4.97 -1.73 -22.60
C PRO A 105 -6.41 -1.70 -22.04
N ALA A 106 -6.57 -1.86 -20.73
CA ALA A 106 -7.87 -1.70 -20.07
C ALA A 106 -8.35 -0.23 -20.07
N GLY A 107 -7.49 0.76 -20.30
CA GLY A 107 -7.85 2.17 -20.12
C GLY A 107 -8.14 2.52 -18.66
N ALA A 108 -7.55 1.76 -17.72
CA ALA A 108 -7.51 2.12 -16.31
C ALA A 108 -6.49 3.25 -16.11
N GLY A 109 -6.79 4.18 -15.20
CA GLY A 109 -5.84 5.22 -14.81
C GLY A 109 -4.58 4.63 -14.15
N PRO A 110 -3.49 5.41 -14.04
CA PRO A 110 -2.21 4.92 -13.54
C PRO A 110 -2.15 4.69 -12.02
N TRP A 111 -3.27 4.89 -11.33
CA TRP A 111 -3.38 4.73 -9.88
C TRP A 111 -3.38 3.26 -9.45
N ASP A 112 -2.53 2.93 -8.49
CA ASP A 112 -2.65 1.72 -7.68
C ASP A 112 -3.19 2.09 -6.30
N VAL A 113 -4.22 1.40 -5.83
CA VAL A 113 -4.82 1.67 -4.53
C VAL A 113 -4.41 0.58 -3.55
N LEU A 114 -3.55 0.91 -2.59
CA LEU A 114 -3.14 0.00 -1.51
C LEU A 114 -4.13 0.04 -0.36
N VAL A 115 -4.61 1.24 -0.02
CA VAL A 115 -5.63 1.49 0.99
C VAL A 115 -6.60 2.53 0.44
N GLY A 116 -7.85 2.11 0.19
CA GLY A 116 -8.89 3.01 -0.30
C GLY A 116 -9.52 3.84 0.82
N GLY A 117 -10.00 5.03 0.47
CA GLY A 117 -10.78 5.88 1.38
C GLY A 117 -11.06 7.26 0.79
N ARG A 118 -11.63 8.14 1.61
CA ARG A 118 -11.98 9.51 1.26
C ARG A 118 -11.34 10.48 2.24
N VAL A 119 -10.65 11.48 1.71
CA VAL A 119 -10.04 12.57 2.49
C VAL A 119 -10.43 13.88 1.82
N GLU A 120 -10.98 14.81 2.60
CA GLU A 120 -11.45 16.11 2.14
C GLU A 120 -10.95 17.21 3.10
N GLY A 121 -10.82 18.45 2.60
CA GLY A 121 -10.36 19.59 3.41
C GLY A 121 -8.92 19.48 3.90
N ALA A 122 -8.10 18.66 3.25
CA ALA A 122 -6.74 18.38 3.68
C ALA A 122 -5.69 19.27 3.00
N GLN A 123 -4.61 19.56 3.72
CA GLN A 123 -3.44 20.22 3.18
C GLN A 123 -2.58 19.20 2.41
N LEU A 124 -2.16 19.54 1.19
CA LEU A 124 -1.28 18.72 0.37
C LEU A 124 0.18 19.17 0.56
N LEU A 125 1.00 18.31 1.15
CA LEU A 125 2.43 18.56 1.36
C LEU A 125 3.26 17.66 0.45
N SER A 126 4.22 18.25 -0.26
CA SER A 126 5.12 17.50 -1.14
C SER A 126 6.45 17.20 -0.45
N LEU A 127 6.88 15.94 -0.52
CA LEU A 127 8.17 15.47 -0.03
C LEU A 127 8.94 14.79 -1.15
N PRO A 128 10.25 15.10 -1.31
CA PRO A 128 11.07 14.39 -2.29
C PRO A 128 11.26 12.92 -1.92
N ARG A 129 11.29 12.61 -0.61
CA ARG A 129 11.42 11.25 -0.13
C ARG A 129 10.71 11.08 1.20
N LEU A 130 10.17 9.88 1.44
CA LEU A 130 9.78 9.45 2.77
C LEU A 130 11.04 9.02 3.50
N ASP A 131 11.57 9.88 4.37
CA ASP A 131 12.68 9.53 5.25
C ASP A 131 12.49 10.18 6.63
N PRO A 132 13.03 9.58 7.70
CA PRO A 132 12.79 10.07 9.06
C PRO A 132 13.23 11.51 9.29
N ILE A 133 14.23 12.01 8.57
CA ILE A 133 14.79 13.35 8.76
C ILE A 133 13.85 14.38 8.16
N LEU A 134 13.48 14.23 6.88
CA LEU A 134 12.53 15.12 6.21
C LEU A 134 11.14 15.08 6.86
N LEU A 135 10.73 13.91 7.35
CA LEU A 135 9.51 13.78 8.13
C LEU A 135 9.58 14.59 9.42
N ALA A 136 10.67 14.49 10.19
CA ALA A 136 10.84 15.26 11.42
C ALA A 136 10.86 16.78 11.17
N GLU A 137 11.45 17.24 10.07
CA GLU A 137 11.43 18.65 9.66
C GLU A 137 10.01 19.11 9.31
N THR A 138 9.29 18.29 8.55
CA THR A 138 7.90 18.57 8.15
C THR A 138 6.97 18.63 9.37
N VAL A 139 7.13 17.69 10.31
CA VAL A 139 6.42 17.68 11.60
C VAL A 139 6.65 18.98 12.36
N LYS A 140 7.91 19.43 12.49
CA LYS A 140 8.25 20.68 13.18
C LYS A 140 7.60 21.88 12.50
N GLU A 141 7.58 21.92 11.17
CA GLU A 141 6.96 23.02 10.43
C GLU A 141 5.43 23.06 10.58
N ILE A 142 4.77 21.90 10.55
CA ILE A 142 3.31 21.79 10.80
C ILE A 142 2.98 22.24 12.24
N GLN A 143 3.77 21.82 13.22
CA GLN A 143 3.61 22.22 14.61
C GLN A 143 3.83 23.72 14.81
N ARG A 144 4.82 24.31 14.12
CA ARG A 144 5.09 25.76 14.15
C ARG A 144 3.93 26.57 13.58
N LYS A 145 3.36 26.14 12.45
CA LYS A 145 2.19 26.79 11.82
C LYS A 145 0.91 26.64 12.66
N SER A 146 0.75 25.50 13.33
CA SER A 146 -0.42 25.23 14.19
C SER A 146 -0.32 25.88 15.58
N GLY A 147 0.89 26.15 16.08
CA GLY A 147 1.15 26.75 17.40
C GLY A 147 1.23 28.28 17.43
N GLY A 148 1.13 28.95 16.28
CA GLY A 148 1.26 30.40 16.15
C GLY A 148 -0.06 31.17 16.22
N GLY A 149 -0.82 31.07 17.32
CA GLY A 149 -2.09 31.79 17.41
C GLY A 149 -2.90 31.64 18.70
N SER A 150 -2.36 31.98 19.88
CA SER A 150 -3.22 32.44 20.98
C SER A 150 -2.47 33.39 21.92
N ASN A 151 -2.53 34.69 21.63
CA ASN A 151 -2.43 35.72 22.66
C ASN A 151 -3.76 36.48 22.65
N GLY A 152 -4.76 35.89 23.31
CA GLY A 152 -6.15 36.34 23.22
C GLY A 152 -7.09 35.47 24.06
N LYS A 153 -7.23 35.87 25.32
CA LYS A 153 -8.15 35.34 26.35
C LYS A 153 -9.59 35.17 25.83
N PHE A 154 -10.01 33.94 25.53
CA PHE A 154 -11.43 33.53 25.45
C PHE A 154 -11.59 32.06 25.89
N PRO A 155 -12.36 31.75 26.95
CA PRO A 155 -12.54 30.39 27.40
C PRO A 155 -13.83 29.79 26.80
N ASN A 156 -13.82 29.34 25.53
CA ASN A 156 -14.76 28.30 25.04
C ASN A 156 -14.54 27.79 23.59
N SER A 157 -13.31 27.57 23.12
CA SER A 157 -13.10 26.88 21.83
C SER A 157 -12.83 25.38 22.04
N LYS A 158 -13.83 24.59 21.67
CA LYS A 158 -13.79 23.13 21.44
C LYS A 158 -12.47 22.74 20.77
N ALA A 159 -11.77 21.75 21.31
CA ALA A 159 -10.47 21.28 20.83
C ALA A 159 -10.46 21.14 19.29
N THR A 160 -9.72 22.01 18.60
CA THR A 160 -9.56 21.98 17.15
C THR A 160 -8.89 20.68 16.76
N SER A 161 -9.60 19.79 16.05
CA SER A 161 -9.00 18.59 15.48
C SER A 161 -7.86 18.98 14.53
N PRO A 162 -6.76 18.23 14.48
CA PRO A 162 -5.65 18.54 13.57
C PRO A 162 -6.14 18.60 12.13
N THR A 163 -5.71 19.62 11.38
CA THR A 163 -5.99 19.76 9.95
C THR A 163 -5.55 18.48 9.23
N PRO A 164 -6.41 17.85 8.41
CA PRO A 164 -6.02 16.63 7.72
C PRO A 164 -4.90 16.91 6.71
N ILE A 165 -3.98 15.96 6.55
CA ILE A 165 -2.78 16.09 5.73
C ILE A 165 -2.76 14.96 4.70
N ILE A 166 -2.45 15.32 3.45
CA ILE A 166 -2.13 14.41 2.36
C ILE A 166 -0.66 14.63 2.01
N LEU A 167 0.14 13.56 2.00
CA LEU A 167 1.53 13.61 1.56
C LEU A 167 1.61 13.18 0.09
N LEU A 168 2.18 14.03 -0.75
CA LEU A 168 2.65 13.68 -2.08
C LEU A 168 4.15 13.36 -1.98
N VAL A 169 4.55 12.13 -2.25
CA VAL A 169 5.91 11.65 -2.00
C VAL A 169 6.52 11.16 -3.30
N ASN A 170 7.70 11.67 -3.66
CA ASN A 170 8.35 11.23 -4.90
C ASN A 170 9.03 9.86 -4.76
N GLN A 171 9.55 9.51 -3.57
CA GLN A 171 10.27 8.26 -3.35
C GLN A 171 10.07 7.70 -1.94
N ALA A 172 9.99 6.37 -1.81
CA ALA A 172 9.97 5.60 -0.57
C ALA A 172 10.67 4.25 -0.78
N SER A 173 11.34 3.76 0.26
CA SER A 173 11.99 2.45 0.35
C SER A 173 11.00 1.35 0.72
N GLY A 174 10.00 1.68 1.53
CA GLY A 174 8.93 0.77 1.96
C GLY A 174 9.11 0.18 3.35
N ASP A 175 10.16 0.59 4.07
CA ASP A 175 10.42 0.28 5.47
C ASP A 175 10.09 1.44 6.42
N GLU A 176 9.68 2.59 5.90
CA GLU A 176 9.39 3.79 6.69
C GLU A 176 8.15 3.66 7.58
N GLU A 177 8.09 4.53 8.61
CA GLU A 177 6.99 4.60 9.56
C GLU A 177 6.14 5.87 9.37
N LEU A 178 4.82 5.69 9.24
CA LEU A 178 3.84 6.78 9.16
C LEU A 178 3.36 7.25 10.54
N GLY A 179 3.54 6.42 11.57
CA GLY A 179 3.06 6.63 12.93
C GLY A 179 3.33 8.02 13.54
N PRO A 180 4.49 8.67 13.31
CA PRO A 180 4.73 10.03 13.82
C PRO A 180 3.80 11.11 13.25
N LEU A 181 3.23 10.89 12.06
CA LEU A 181 2.41 11.86 11.34
C LEU A 181 0.91 11.64 11.55
N THR A 182 0.49 10.42 11.84
CA THR A 182 -0.92 10.06 12.06
C THR A 182 -1.60 10.89 13.16
N PRO A 183 -0.97 11.12 14.34
CA PRO A 183 -1.49 12.03 15.37
C PRO A 183 -1.57 13.49 14.95
N LEU A 184 -0.73 13.91 13.99
CA LEU A 184 -0.67 15.29 13.49
C LEU A 184 -1.66 15.57 12.36
N GLY A 185 -2.46 14.57 11.97
CA GLY A 185 -3.49 14.73 10.95
C GLY A 185 -3.18 14.03 9.64
N LEU A 186 -2.15 13.19 9.51
CA LEU A 186 -1.96 12.39 8.29
C LEU A 186 -3.19 11.53 8.02
N ARG A 187 -3.77 11.67 6.82
CA ARG A 187 -4.93 10.89 6.36
C ARG A 187 -4.70 10.21 5.03
N ALA A 188 -3.78 10.70 4.20
CA ALA A 188 -3.41 10.00 2.98
C ALA A 188 -1.94 10.17 2.56
N VAL A 189 -1.45 9.20 1.79
CA VAL A 189 -0.17 9.23 1.08
C VAL A 189 -0.41 8.91 -0.40
N ILE A 190 0.13 9.77 -1.25
CA ILE A 190 0.24 9.58 -2.70
C ILE A 190 1.72 9.37 -3.01
N LEU A 191 2.11 8.18 -3.43
CA LEU A 191 3.48 7.85 -3.80
C LEU A 191 3.66 7.84 -5.31
N ARG A 192 4.68 8.53 -5.85
CA ARG A 192 4.89 8.67 -7.31
C ARG A 192 5.63 7.50 -7.96
N HIS A 193 5.75 6.39 -7.26
CA HIS A 193 6.26 5.15 -7.81
C HIS A 193 5.58 3.98 -7.11
N GLU A 194 5.68 2.79 -7.71
CA GLU A 194 5.12 1.58 -7.12
C GLU A 194 5.91 1.11 -5.91
N ILE A 195 5.17 0.49 -4.98
CA ILE A 195 5.74 -0.23 -3.85
C ILE A 195 4.98 -1.55 -3.69
N PRO A 196 5.64 -2.66 -3.29
CA PRO A 196 4.94 -3.90 -3.01
C PRO A 196 3.83 -3.68 -1.98
N HIS A 197 2.65 -4.25 -2.20
CA HIS A 197 1.51 -4.09 -1.27
C HIS A 197 1.80 -4.71 0.11
N LEU A 198 2.72 -5.67 0.18
CA LEU A 198 3.21 -6.31 1.41
C LEU A 198 4.47 -5.63 1.96
N SER A 199 4.86 -4.46 1.44
CA SER A 199 5.90 -3.65 2.08
C SER A 199 5.49 -3.27 3.50
N HIS A 200 6.46 -3.03 4.38
CA HIS A 200 6.20 -2.58 5.74
C HIS A 200 5.33 -1.31 5.72
N LEU A 201 5.64 -0.36 4.84
CA LEU A 201 4.86 0.85 4.61
C LEU A 201 3.39 0.56 4.21
N GLY A 202 3.16 -0.36 3.27
CA GLY A 202 1.81 -0.76 2.85
C GLY A 202 1.01 -1.43 3.97
N VAL A 203 1.65 -2.32 4.74
CA VAL A 203 1.04 -2.98 5.91
C VAL A 203 0.68 -1.95 6.98
N ARG A 204 1.58 -1.00 7.28
CA ARG A 204 1.34 0.07 8.27
C ARG A 204 0.20 1.00 7.84
N ALA A 205 0.16 1.41 6.58
CA ALA A 205 -0.94 2.22 6.06
C ALA A 205 -2.31 1.55 6.26
N ARG A 206 -2.39 0.22 6.09
CA ARG A 206 -3.61 -0.55 6.37
C ARG A 206 -3.96 -0.56 7.85
N GLN A 207 -3.00 -0.85 8.72
CA GLN A 207 -3.19 -0.91 10.18
C GLN A 207 -3.66 0.44 10.73
N GLU A 208 -3.07 1.53 10.25
CA GLU A 208 -3.38 2.90 10.67
C GLU A 208 -4.55 3.52 9.91
N LYS A 209 -5.11 2.81 8.92
CA LYS A 209 -6.21 3.27 8.05
C LYS A 209 -5.90 4.59 7.32
N VAL A 210 -4.64 4.77 6.93
CA VAL A 210 -4.20 5.88 6.10
C VAL A 210 -4.45 5.52 4.65
N VAL A 211 -5.17 6.38 3.91
CA VAL A 211 -5.40 6.17 2.47
C VAL A 211 -4.06 6.16 1.76
N PHE A 212 -3.80 5.14 0.96
CA PHE A 212 -2.50 4.96 0.34
C PHE A 212 -2.69 4.58 -1.11
N VAL A 213 -2.18 5.43 -1.99
CA VAL A 213 -2.20 5.21 -3.43
C VAL A 213 -0.82 5.43 -4.02
N THR A 214 -0.48 4.66 -5.05
CA THR A 214 0.70 4.92 -5.87
C THR A 214 0.27 5.34 -7.27
N CYS A 215 1.13 6.08 -7.96
CA CYS A 215 0.97 6.40 -9.37
C CYS A 215 2.33 6.34 -10.05
N ASP A 216 2.52 5.37 -10.96
CA ASP A 216 3.78 5.13 -11.68
C ASP A 216 3.86 5.90 -13.01
N ASP A 217 2.94 6.81 -13.27
CA ASP A 217 2.93 7.65 -14.46
C ASP A 217 3.21 9.11 -14.09
N PRO A 218 4.46 9.58 -14.26
CA PRO A 218 4.80 10.97 -13.94
C PRO A 218 4.13 11.98 -14.87
N GLY A 219 3.85 11.59 -16.13
CA GLY A 219 3.18 12.46 -17.10
C GLY A 219 1.70 12.66 -16.79
N PHE A 220 1.04 11.61 -16.29
CA PHE A 220 -0.32 11.72 -15.77
C PHE A 220 -0.40 12.63 -14.53
N LEU A 221 0.53 12.48 -13.57
CA LEU A 221 0.53 13.34 -12.39
C LEU A 221 0.75 14.81 -12.73
N ALA A 222 1.69 15.11 -13.63
CA ALA A 222 1.95 16.47 -14.10
C ALA A 222 0.72 17.08 -14.78
N SER A 223 0.03 16.31 -15.64
CA SER A 223 -1.18 16.78 -16.34
C SER A 223 -2.42 16.86 -15.46
N SER A 224 -2.47 16.11 -14.35
CA SER A 224 -3.59 16.10 -13.41
C SER A 224 -3.72 17.36 -12.54
N GLY A 225 -2.71 18.24 -12.54
CA GLY A 225 -2.69 19.46 -11.74
C GLY A 225 -2.48 19.25 -10.23
N VAL A 226 -2.27 18.01 -9.78
CA VAL A 226 -2.04 17.67 -8.35
C VAL A 226 -0.81 18.41 -7.80
N GLU A 227 0.25 18.57 -8.61
CA GLU A 227 1.44 19.33 -8.20
C GLU A 227 1.14 20.83 -7.95
N GLY A 228 0.14 21.39 -8.64
CA GLY A 228 -0.30 22.78 -8.45
C GLY A 228 -1.13 23.01 -7.18
N LEU A 229 -1.56 21.95 -6.49
CA LEU A 229 -2.30 22.02 -5.23
C LEU A 229 -1.40 21.98 -3.99
N VAL A 230 -0.09 21.82 -4.17
CA VAL A 230 0.88 21.76 -3.07
C VAL A 230 1.01 23.15 -2.41
N GLY A 231 0.77 23.23 -1.10
CA GLY A 231 0.81 24.48 -0.33
C GLY A 231 0.77 24.30 1.18
#